data_AF-A0A1F8QWA4-F1
#
_entry.id   AF-A0A1F8QWA4-F1
#
_cell.length_a   1.000
_cell.length_b   1.000
_cell.length_c   1.000
_cell.angle_alpha   90.00
_cell.angle_beta   90.00
_cell.angle_gamma   90.00
#
_symmetry.space_group_name_H-M   'P 1'
#
loop_
_entity.id
_entity.type
_entity.pdbx_description
1 polymer ?
#
loop_
_entity_poly.entity_id
_entity_poly.type
_entity_poly.pdbx_seq_one_letter_code
_entity_poly.pdbx_strand_id
1 'polypeptide(L)' 'MSALSLRLPKSLHEQLKELAQEEGISVNQFVMLAVAEKVASISAIEYLEKRAKRGSREKLAAILAQVPDVEPEPYDKL' A
#
# COMPACT_ATOMS: atom_id res chain seq x y z
N MET A 1 23.96 -7.32 6.98
CA MET A 1 22.95 -6.39 7.53
C MET A 1 23.68 -5.19 8.09
N SER A 2 23.16 -3.98 7.86
CA SER A 2 23.68 -2.76 8.50
C SER A 2 22.87 -2.48 9.76
N ALA A 3 23.53 -2.10 10.85
CA ALA A 3 22.86 -1.73 12.10
C ALA A 3 22.63 -0.22 12.13
N LEU A 4 21.41 0.19 12.49
CA LEU A 4 21.03 1.59 12.66
C LEU A 4 20.64 1.84 14.11
N SER A 5 21.32 2.79 14.77
CA SER A 5 21.00 3.19 16.14
C SER A 5 20.26 4.52 16.13
N LEU A 6 19.02 4.54 16.61
CA LEU A 6 18.15 5.72 16.65
C LEU A 6 17.76 6.05 18.08
N ARG A 7 17.54 7.34 18.36
CA ARG A 7 16.94 7.81 19.61
C ARG A 7 15.51 8.24 19.33
N LEU A 8 14.56 7.70 20.08
CA LEU A 8 13.15 8.06 20.00
C LEU A 8 12.77 8.95 21.19
N PRO A 9 11.81 9.88 21.02
CA PRO A 9 11.16 10.52 22.15
C PRO A 9 10.60 9.47 23.12
N LYS A 10 10.67 9.76 24.42
CA LYS A 10 10.25 8.82 25.48
C LYS A 10 8.83 8.29 25.26
N SER A 11 7.88 9.18 24.98
CA SER A 11 6.48 8.83 24.73
C SER A 11 6.30 7.86 23.56
N LEU A 12 7.04 8.10 22.46
CA LEU A 12 6.98 7.24 21.28
C LEU A 12 7.60 5.86 21.58
N HIS A 13 8.69 5.82 22.34
CA HIS A 13 9.30 4.56 22.76
C HIS A 13 8.37 3.73 23.65
N GLU A 14 7.64 4.36 24.57
CA GLU A 14 6.66 3.70 25.44
C GLU A 14 5.51 3.11 24.61
N GLN A 15 4.89 3.90 23.72
CA GLN A 15 3.83 3.42 22.83
C GLN A 15 4.31 2.28 21.93
N LEU A 16 5.51 2.39 21.37
CA LEU A 16 6.09 1.35 20.53
C LEU A 16 6.30 0.03 21.30
N LYS A 17 6.66 0.11 22.58
CA LYS A 17 6.83 -1.06 23.44
C LYS A 17 5.50 -1.74 23.73
N GLU A 18 4.44 -0.97 23.99
CA GLU A 18 3.08 -1.48 24.18
C GLU A 18 2.59 -2.22 22.93
N LEU A 19 2.67 -1.58 21.76
CA LEU A 19 2.26 -2.18 20.49
C LEU A 19 3.06 -3.45 20.15
N ALA A 20 4.38 -3.43 20.35
CA ALA A 20 5.21 -4.61 20.11
C ALA A 20 4.84 -5.77 21.05
N GLN A 21 4.45 -5.46 22.29
CA GLN A 21 4.00 -6.45 23.26
C GLN A 21 2.64 -7.05 22.88
N GLU A 22 1.69 -6.23 22.42
CA GLU A 22 0.39 -6.69 21.90
C GLU A 22 0.55 -7.63 20.70
N GLU A 23 1.47 -7.30 19.78
CA GLU A 23 1.80 -8.11 18.61
C GLU A 23 2.69 -9.33 18.94
N GLY A 24 3.20 -9.45 20.17
CA GLY A 24 4.07 -10.55 20.59
C GLY A 24 5.44 -10.56 19.91
N ILE A 25 5.95 -9.41 19.46
CA ILE A 25 7.23 -9.27 18.77
C ILE A 25 8.18 -8.30 19.49
N SER A 26 9.47 -8.33 19.13
CA SER A 26 10.42 -7.36 19.68
C SER A 26 10.19 -5.96 19.09
N VAL A 27 10.56 -4.92 19.84
CA VAL A 27 10.56 -3.53 19.37
C VAL A 27 11.36 -3.36 18.07
N ASN A 28 12.51 -4.02 17.96
CA ASN A 28 13.33 -3.97 16.75
C ASN A 28 12.62 -4.60 15.54
N GLN A 29 11.94 -5.73 15.74
CA GLN A 29 11.17 -6.37 14.68
C GLN A 29 9.98 -5.50 14.25
N PHE A 30 9.30 -4.89 15.22
CA PHE A 30 8.22 -3.94 14.93
C PHE A 30 8.71 -2.78 14.06
N VAL A 31 9.84 -2.14 14.44
CA VAL A 31 10.44 -1.05 13.65
C VAL A 31 10.84 -1.53 12.27
N MET A 32 11.43 -2.71 12.14
CA MET A 32 11.79 -3.28 10.85
C MET A 32 10.58 -3.49 9.93
N LEU A 33 9.48 -4.00 10.47
CA LEU A 33 8.22 -4.18 9.74
C LEU A 33 7.65 -2.82 9.31
N ALA A 34 7.54 -1.87 10.23
CA ALA A 34 7.03 -0.53 9.94
C ALA A 34 7.86 0.19 8.86
N VAL A 35 9.19 0.05 8.90
CA VAL A 35 10.08 0.59 7.86
C VAL A 35 9.85 -0.11 6.53
N ALA A 36 9.78 -1.44 6.51
CA ALA A 36 9.52 -2.20 5.29
C ALA A 36 8.17 -1.80 4.65
N GLU A 37 7.12 -1.68 5.46
CA GLU A 37 5.79 -1.28 5.03
C GLU A 37 5.77 0.15 4.49
N LYS A 38 6.44 1.09 5.16
CA LYS A 38 6.56 2.48 4.68
C LYS A 38 7.28 2.55 3.34
N VAL A 39 8.39 1.82 3.19
CA VAL A 39 9.15 1.74 1.93
C VAL A 39 8.30 1.14 0.82
N ALA A 40 7.60 0.04 1.09
CA ALA A 40 6.71 -0.61 0.13
C ALA A 40 5.58 0.33 -0.32
N SER A 41 4.96 1.04 0.64
CA SER A 41 3.87 2.00 0.36
C SER A 41 4.32 3.15 -0.53
N ILE A 42 5.47 3.76 -0.22
CA ILE A 42 6.05 4.83 -1.06
C ILE A 42 6.37 4.31 -2.46
N SER A 43 7.02 3.14 -2.53
CA SER A 43 7.40 2.52 -3.80
C SER A 43 6.19 2.19 -4.68
N ALA A 44 5.09 1.73 -4.05
CA ALA A 44 3.84 1.44 -4.74
C ALA A 44 3.20 2.71 -5.34
N ILE A 45 3.18 3.81 -4.58
CA ILE A 45 2.69 5.11 -5.07
C ILE A 45 3.50 5.55 -6.29
N GLU A 46 4.83 5.55 -6.19
CA GLU A 46 5.69 5.94 -7.31
C GLU A 46 5.47 5.07 -8.56
N TYR A 47 5.29 3.76 -8.35
CA TYR A 47 5.00 2.84 -9.45
C TYR A 47 3.66 3.19 -10.13
N LEU A 48 2.60 3.40 -9.35
CA LEU A 48 1.28 3.75 -9.87
C LEU A 48 1.31 5.08 -10.61
N GLU A 49 2.00 6.10 -10.09
CA GLU A 49 2.17 7.39 -10.77
C GLU A 49 2.91 7.23 -12.11
N LYS A 50 4.02 6.49 -12.14
CA LYS A 50 4.76 6.18 -13.38
C LYS A 50 3.88 5.42 -14.37
N ARG A 51 3.06 4.48 -13.89
CA ARG A 51 2.15 3.70 -14.73
C ARG A 51 1.00 4.54 -15.27
N ALA A 52 0.46 5.45 -14.45
CA ALA A 52 -0.63 6.36 -14.80
C ALA A 52 -0.24 7.31 -15.93
N LYS A 53 1.01 7.80 -15.95
CA LYS A 53 1.56 8.61 -17.06
C LYS A 53 1.53 7.92 -18.42
N ARG A 54 1.44 6.58 -18.45
CA ARG A 54 1.31 5.79 -19.68
C ARG A 54 -0.15 5.55 -20.09
N GLY A 55 -1.10 5.90 -19.23
CA GLY A 55 -2.53 5.77 -19.50
C GLY A 55 -3.05 6.90 -20.39
N SER A 56 -4.15 6.65 -21.10
CA SER A 56 -4.91 7.67 -21.83
C SER A 56 -6.39 7.40 -21.59
N ARG A 57 -7.11 8.43 -21.17
CA ARG A 57 -8.56 8.36 -20.93
C ARG A 57 -9.31 8.15 -22.24
N GLU A 58 -8.81 8.74 -23.31
CA GLU A 58 -9.37 8.63 -24.66
C GLU A 58 -9.27 7.19 -25.16
N LYS A 59 -8.10 6.55 -25.01
CA LYS A 59 -7.92 5.13 -25.36
C LYS A 59 -8.81 4.23 -24.51
N LEU A 60 -8.95 4.52 -23.22
CA LEU A 60 -9.85 3.77 -22.34
C LEU A 60 -11.31 3.90 -22.81
N ALA A 61 -11.78 5.11 -23.09
CA ALA A 61 -13.13 5.36 -23.58
C ALA A 61 -13.40 4.66 -24.93
N ALA A 62 -12.41 4.68 -25.84
CA ALA A 62 -12.52 3.99 -27.13
C ALA A 62 -12.62 2.46 -26.99
N ILE A 63 -12.00 1.87 -25.96
CA ILE A 63 -12.16 0.45 -25.64
C ILE A 63 -13.53 0.19 -25.03
N LEU A 64 -13.96 1.03 -24.06
CA LEU A 64 -15.26 0.87 -23.41
C LEU A 64 -16.44 1.02 -24.40
N ALA A 65 -16.31 1.87 -25.41
CA ALA A 65 -17.31 2.04 -26.46
C ALA A 65 -17.51 0.79 -27.34
N GLN A 66 -16.60 -0.20 -27.27
CA GLN A 66 -16.76 -1.49 -27.95
C GLN A 66 -17.65 -2.46 -27.17
N VAL A 67 -17.91 -2.18 -25.89
CA VAL A 67 -18.83 -2.98 -25.08
C VAL A 67 -20.26 -2.70 -25.55
N PRO A 68 -21.04 -3.72 -25.92
CA PRO A 68 -22.43 -3.54 -26.29
C PRO A 68 -23.25 -2.97 -25.13
N ASP A 69 -24.06 -1.96 -25.42
CA ASP A 69 -25.03 -1.38 -24.47
C ASP A 69 -26.28 -2.26 -24.43
N VAL A 70 -26.18 -3.39 -23.73
CA VAL A 70 -27.25 -4.41 -23.61
C VAL A 70 -27.41 -4.84 -22.16
N GLU A 71 -28.60 -5.35 -21.84
CA GLU A 71 -28.87 -5.92 -20.52
C GLU A 71 -27.89 -7.06 -20.19
N PRO A 72 -27.38 -7.14 -18.95
CA PRO A 72 -26.56 -8.25 -18.51
C PRO A 72 -27.31 -9.59 -18.65
N GLU A 73 -26.55 -10.64 -18.91
CA GLU A 73 -27.07 -12.01 -18.93
C GLU A 73 -27.70 -12.37 -17.57
N PRO A 74 -28.70 -13.27 -17.51
CA PRO A 74 -29.43 -13.56 -16.27
C PRO A 74 -28.56 -13.97 -15.08
N TYR A 75 -27.41 -14.60 -15.32
CA TYR A 75 -26.46 -15.02 -14.28
C TYR A 75 -25.48 -13.91 -13.85
N ASP A 76 -25.40 -12.80 -14.60
CA ASP A 76 -24.59 -11.62 -14.29
C ASP A 76 -25.43 -10.49 -13.66
N LYS A 77 -26.74 -10.72 -13.46
CA LYS A 77 -27.63 -9.79 -12.75
C LYS A 77 -27.38 -9.88 -11.24
N LEU A 78 -27.23 -8.72 -10.58
CA LEU A 78 -27.08 -8.58 -9.12
C LEU A 78 -28.36 -8.93 -8.36
#